data_AF-A0A2N9X620-F1
#
_entry.id   AF-A0A2N9X620-F1
#
_cell.length_a   1.000
_cell.length_b   1.000
_cell.length_c   1.000
_cell.angle_alpha   90.00
_cell.angle_beta   90.00
_cell.angle_gamma   90.00
#
_symmetry.space_group_name_H-M   'P 1'
#
loop_
_entity.id
_entity.type
_entity.pdbx_description
1 polymer ?
#
loop_
_entity_poly.entity_id
_entity_poly.type
_entity_poly.pdbx_seq_one_letter_code
_entity_poly.pdbx_strand_id
1 'polypeptide(L)'
;MLYFSINSNDNHHLGFLVLTDEEDSAYTDGATGYYAVKAQADAADRQACAAQWQLLEQLSEQESLKWYRQSDYVQLFDAQDHIIGRLKQQYLNLCGQHFLLYDLTGTL
;
A
#
# COMPACT_ATOMS: atom_id res chain seq x y z
N MET A 1 9.97 7.98 -5.86
CA MET A 1 9.73 6.65 -5.27
C MET A 1 9.68 6.74 -3.75
N LEU A 2 8.60 6.23 -3.15
CA LEU A 2 8.34 6.25 -1.71
C LEU A 2 8.28 4.81 -1.18
N TYR A 3 8.74 4.59 0.05
CA TYR A 3 8.82 3.27 0.67
C TYR A 3 8.20 3.30 2.06
N PHE A 4 7.31 2.35 2.33
CA PHE A 4 6.63 2.24 3.61
C PHE A 4 6.71 0.81 4.14
N SER A 5 6.81 0.67 5.47
CA SER A 5 6.36 -0.56 6.13
C SER A 5 4.85 -0.56 6.26
N ILE A 6 4.21 -1.71 6.07
CA ILE A 6 2.78 -1.95 6.26
C ILE A 6 2.61 -2.66 7.60
N ASN A 7 1.78 -2.09 8.47
CA ASN A 7 1.53 -2.62 9.81
C ASN A 7 0.02 -2.69 10.07
N SER A 8 -0.39 -3.55 10.99
CA SER A 8 -1.76 -3.53 11.52
C SER A 8 -1.97 -2.34 12.45
N ASN A 9 -3.23 -2.06 12.83
CA ASN A 9 -3.53 -1.03 13.83
C ASN A 9 -2.93 -1.34 15.22
N ASP A 10 -2.64 -2.61 15.49
CA ASP A 10 -2.01 -3.09 16.72
C ASP A 10 -0.47 -3.19 16.58
N ASN A 11 0.10 -2.58 15.54
CA ASN A 11 1.55 -2.54 15.25
C ASN A 11 2.21 -3.88 14.91
N HIS A 12 1.46 -4.88 14.44
CA HIS A 12 2.05 -6.08 13.84
C HIS A 12 2.62 -5.74 12.46
N HIS A 13 3.86 -6.14 12.18
CA HIS A 13 4.49 -5.87 10.90
C HIS A 13 4.03 -6.88 9.86
N LEU A 14 3.46 -6.40 8.74
CA LEU A 14 2.84 -7.27 7.74
C LEU A 14 3.53 -7.22 6.37
N GLY A 15 4.38 -6.24 6.13
CA GLY A 15 5.17 -6.17 4.90
C GLY A 15 5.56 -4.76 4.49
N PHE A 16 5.66 -4.54 3.19
CA PHE A 16 6.16 -3.30 2.61
C PHE A 16 5.30 -2.85 1.42
N LEU A 17 5.24 -1.53 1.25
CA LEU A 17 4.61 -0.85 0.13
C LEU A 17 5.64 0.04 -0.56
N VAL A 18 5.72 -0.05 -1.88
CA VAL A 18 6.55 0.84 -2.72
C VAL A 18 5.64 1.59 -3.68
N LEU A 19 5.74 2.91 -3.73
CA LEU A 19 5.07 3.76 -4.73
C LEU A 19 6.11 4.38 -5.65
N THR A 20 5.87 4.30 -6.95
CA THR A 20 6.70 4.88 -8.00
C THR A 20 5.82 5.68 -8.94
N ASP A 21 6.22 6.90 -9.27
CA ASP A 21 5.55 7.76 -10.24
C ASP A 21 5.78 7.25 -11.67
N GLU A 22 4.80 7.41 -12.57
CA GLU A 22 4.94 7.02 -13.98
C GLU A 22 5.82 8.00 -14.78
N GLU A 23 5.82 9.28 -14.40
CA GLU A 23 6.70 10.32 -14.92
C GLU A 23 7.48 10.98 -13.76
N ASP A 24 8.40 11.90 -14.07
CA ASP A 24 9.04 12.83 -13.10
C ASP A 24 8.02 13.83 -12.49
N SER A 25 6.75 13.44 -12.48
CA SER A 25 5.64 14.11 -11.83
C SER A 25 5.90 14.12 -10.34
N ALA A 26 6.26 15.31 -9.83
CA ALA A 26 6.16 15.61 -8.41
C ALA A 26 4.78 15.14 -7.96
N TYR A 27 4.72 14.29 -6.93
CA TYR A 27 3.53 13.66 -6.35
C TYR A 27 2.38 14.66 -6.06
N THR A 28 1.69 15.10 -7.11
CA THR A 28 0.77 16.24 -7.17
C THR A 28 -0.59 15.76 -7.67
N ASP A 29 -1.62 16.60 -7.50
CA ASP A 29 -2.98 16.25 -7.91
C ASP A 29 -3.04 15.86 -9.40
N GLY A 30 -3.65 14.71 -9.69
CA GLY A 30 -3.68 14.14 -11.03
C GLY A 30 -2.48 13.27 -11.41
N ALA A 31 -1.45 13.16 -10.58
CA ALA A 31 -0.33 12.27 -10.84
C ALA A 31 -0.75 10.79 -10.84
N THR A 32 -0.11 9.99 -11.69
CA THR A 32 -0.28 8.54 -11.78
C THR A 32 1.03 7.84 -11.49
N GLY A 33 0.92 6.57 -11.12
CA GLY A 33 2.08 5.72 -11.01
C GLY A 33 1.73 4.28 -10.72
N TYR A 34 2.78 3.54 -10.37
CA TYR A 34 2.71 2.12 -10.05
C TYR A 34 3.04 1.90 -8.59
N TYR A 35 2.49 0.85 -8.01
CA TYR A 35 2.89 0.41 -6.69
C TYR A 35 3.12 -1.09 -6.65
N ALA A 36 3.86 -1.53 -5.63
CA ALA A 36 4.07 -2.93 -5.35
C ALA A 36 3.91 -3.20 -3.85
N VAL A 37 3.34 -4.35 -3.53
CA VAL A 37 3.22 -4.86 -2.17
C VAL A 37 4.18 -6.03 -2.01
N LYS A 38 4.85 -6.10 -0.86
CA LYS A 38 5.59 -7.28 -0.45
C LYS A 38 5.11 -7.75 0.92
N ALA A 39 4.40 -8.86 0.97
CA ALA A 39 4.01 -9.53 2.21
C ALA A 39 5.23 -10.15 2.88
N GLN A 40 5.57 -9.67 4.08
CA GLN A 40 6.69 -10.20 4.86
C GLN A 40 6.44 -9.95 6.35
N ALA A 41 6.12 -11.01 7.07
CA ALA A 41 5.80 -10.97 8.50
C ALA A 41 6.34 -12.20 9.23
N ASP A 42 6.49 -12.12 10.54
CA ASP A 42 6.79 -13.29 11.38
C ASP A 42 5.56 -14.17 11.60
N ALA A 43 5.74 -15.45 11.93
CA ALA A 43 4.64 -16.39 12.08
C ALA A 43 3.56 -15.94 13.09
N ALA A 44 3.98 -15.29 14.19
CA ALA A 44 3.07 -14.75 15.19
C ALA A 44 2.18 -13.63 14.62
N ASP A 45 2.77 -12.69 13.88
CA ASP A 45 2.06 -11.56 13.26
C ASP A 45 1.11 -12.03 12.15
N ARG A 46 1.52 -13.02 11.35
CA ARG A 46 0.64 -13.67 10.36
C ARG A 46 -0.59 -14.28 10.99
N GLN A 47 -0.43 -14.93 12.14
CA GLN A 47 -1.54 -15.56 12.85
C GLN A 47 -2.45 -14.52 13.50
N ALA A 48 -1.89 -13.45 14.08
CA ALA A 48 -2.65 -12.37 14.68
C ALA A 48 -3.48 -11.59 13.65
N CYS A 49 -2.96 -11.44 12.43
CA CYS A 49 -3.54 -10.62 11.37
C CYS A 49 -3.90 -11.43 10.12
N ALA A 50 -4.47 -12.62 10.28
CA ALA A 50 -4.64 -13.60 9.18
C ALA A 50 -5.34 -13.05 7.93
N ALA A 51 -6.43 -12.29 8.07
CA ALA A 51 -7.16 -11.73 6.93
C ALA A 51 -6.36 -10.65 6.18
N GLN A 52 -5.69 -9.77 6.92
CA GLN A 52 -4.80 -8.76 6.37
C GLN A 52 -3.60 -9.40 5.68
N TRP A 53 -3.01 -10.42 6.31
CA TRP A 53 -1.90 -11.18 5.76
C TRP A 53 -2.26 -11.85 4.42
N GLN A 54 -3.38 -12.58 4.37
CA GLN A 54 -3.84 -13.23 3.14
C GLN A 54 -4.05 -12.24 1.98
N LEU A 55 -4.62 -11.07 2.27
CA LEU A 55 -4.78 -10.01 1.28
C LEU A 55 -3.43 -9.51 0.74
N LEU A 56 -2.47 -9.25 1.62
CA LEU A 56 -1.15 -8.78 1.19
C LEU A 56 -0.40 -9.85 0.40
N GLU A 57 -0.53 -11.13 0.76
CA GLU A 57 0.05 -12.23 -0.04
C GLU A 57 -0.51 -12.24 -1.46
N GLN A 58 -1.84 -12.17 -1.61
CA GLN A 58 -2.49 -12.12 -2.92
C GLN A 58 -2.05 -10.92 -3.75
N LEU A 59 -1.96 -9.73 -3.13
CA LEU A 59 -1.50 -8.52 -3.83
C LEU A 59 -0.02 -8.57 -4.18
N SER A 60 0.81 -9.30 -3.41
CA SER A 60 2.24 -9.44 -3.69
C SER A 60 2.53 -10.26 -4.96
N GLU A 61 1.57 -11.06 -5.41
CA GLU A 61 1.65 -11.83 -6.65
C GLU A 61 1.17 -11.05 -7.87
N GLN A 62 0.54 -9.88 -7.67
CA GLN A 62 0.03 -9.06 -8.76
C GLN A 62 1.11 -8.13 -9.31
N GLU A 63 1.21 -8.10 -10.64
CA GLU A 63 2.01 -7.12 -11.35
C GLU A 63 1.14 -5.94 -11.81
N SER A 64 1.78 -4.81 -12.11
CA SER A 64 1.11 -3.65 -12.74
C SER A 64 -0.01 -3.02 -11.91
N LEU A 65 0.09 -3.05 -10.58
CA LEU A 65 -0.82 -2.30 -9.71
C LEU A 65 -0.60 -0.79 -9.88
N LYS A 66 -1.68 -0.03 -9.97
CA LYS A 66 -1.64 1.41 -10.30
C LYS A 66 -2.20 2.26 -9.21
N TRP A 67 -1.69 3.47 -9.09
CA TRP A 67 -2.26 4.49 -8.21
C TRP A 67 -2.53 5.79 -8.95
N TYR A 68 -3.49 6.55 -8.42
CA TYR A 68 -3.85 7.88 -8.90
C TYR A 68 -3.96 8.84 -7.74
N ARG A 69 -3.24 9.96 -7.79
CA ARG A 69 -3.29 11.00 -6.78
C ARG A 69 -4.53 11.87 -7.00
N GLN A 70 -5.38 11.91 -5.99
CA GLN A 70 -6.42 12.92 -5.83
C GLN A 70 -5.97 13.98 -4.82
N SER A 71 -6.77 15.03 -4.69
CA SER A 71 -6.45 16.22 -3.91
C SER A 71 -5.98 15.89 -2.48
N ASP A 72 -6.68 15.00 -1.76
CA ASP A 72 -6.38 14.65 -0.36
C ASP A 72 -6.00 13.19 -0.09
N TYR A 73 -6.00 12.33 -1.11
CA TYR A 73 -5.67 10.91 -0.97
C TYR A 73 -5.12 10.31 -2.27
N VAL A 74 -4.57 9.10 -2.18
CA VAL A 74 -4.16 8.29 -3.34
C VAL A 74 -5.15 7.13 -3.50
N GLN A 75 -5.78 7.03 -4.67
CA GLN A 75 -6.63 5.91 -5.03
C GLN A 75 -5.76 4.77 -5.55
N LEU A 76 -6.04 3.54 -5.14
CA LEU A 76 -5.31 2.34 -5.52
C LEU A 76 -6.17 1.42 -6.37
N PHE A 77 -5.58 0.90 -7.44
CA PHE A 77 -6.22 0.05 -8.43
C PHE A 77 -5.46 -1.28 -8.59
N ASP A 78 -6.21 -2.35 -8.82
CA ASP A 78 -5.64 -3.63 -9.22
C ASP A 78 -5.19 -3.64 -10.69
N ALA A 79 -4.64 -4.76 -11.14
CA ALA A 79 -4.17 -4.94 -12.51
C ALA A 79 -5.32 -4.94 -13.56
N GLN A 80 -6.58 -4.96 -13.14
CA GLN A 80 -7.77 -4.87 -13.98
C GLN A 80 -8.41 -3.47 -13.92
N ASP A 81 -7.72 -2.48 -13.35
CA ASP A 81 -8.19 -1.11 -13.14
C ASP A 81 -9.43 -1.01 -12.22
N HIS A 82 -9.71 -2.01 -11.38
CA HIS A 82 -10.71 -1.90 -10.33
C HIS A 82 -10.16 -1.17 -9.12
N ILE A 83 -10.98 -0.34 -8.48
CA ILE A 83 -10.63 0.32 -7.22
C ILE A 83 -10.57 -0.74 -6.11
N ILE A 84 -9.40 -0.89 -5.52
CA ILE A 84 -9.19 -1.82 -4.41
C ILE A 84 -8.83 -1.13 -3.10
N GLY A 85 -8.52 0.18 -3.12
CA GLY A 85 -8.16 0.84 -1.88
C GLY A 85 -7.86 2.32 -2.00
N ARG A 86 -7.50 2.89 -0.86
CA ARG A 86 -7.06 4.29 -0.75
C ARG A 86 -5.97 4.44 0.30
N LEU A 87 -5.05 5.35 0.05
CA LEU A 87 -4.02 5.79 0.97
C LEU A 87 -4.24 7.27 1.31
N LYS A 88 -4.41 7.58 2.59
CA LYS A 88 -4.52 8.96 3.09
C LYS A 88 -3.62 9.13 4.31
N GLN A 89 -2.61 10.00 4.18
CA GLN A 89 -1.54 10.15 5.17
C GLN A 89 -0.87 8.79 5.45
N GLN A 90 -0.86 8.33 6.72
CA GLN A 90 -0.36 7.01 7.11
C GLN A 90 -1.41 5.89 7.03
N TYR A 91 -2.67 6.19 6.71
CA TYR A 91 -3.75 5.22 6.71
C TYR A 91 -3.93 4.61 5.34
N LEU A 92 -3.72 3.31 5.25
CA LEU A 92 -3.95 2.51 4.05
C LEU A 92 -5.20 1.65 4.26
N ASN A 93 -6.14 1.72 3.33
CA ASN A 93 -7.27 0.79 3.26
C ASN A 93 -7.19 0.01 1.95
N LEU A 94 -7.24 -1.32 2.02
CA LEU A 94 -7.25 -2.23 0.88
C LEU A 94 -8.35 -3.26 1.08
N CYS A 95 -9.28 -3.39 0.13
CA CYS A 95 -10.38 -4.36 0.14
C CYS A 95 -11.14 -4.42 1.48
N GLY A 96 -11.32 -3.28 2.14
CA GLY A 96 -11.97 -3.17 3.46
C GLY A 96 -11.08 -3.47 4.67
N GLN A 97 -9.84 -3.93 4.46
CA GLN A 97 -8.83 -4.07 5.52
C GLN A 97 -8.09 -2.76 5.76
N HIS A 98 -7.75 -2.49 7.03
CA HIS A 98 -7.11 -1.26 7.46
C HIS A 98 -5.66 -1.51 7.88
N PHE A 99 -4.76 -0.62 7.49
CA PHE A 99 -3.33 -0.71 7.77
C PHE A 99 -2.77 0.66 8.14
N LEU A 100 -1.64 0.65 8.85
CA LEU A 100 -0.80 1.79 9.15
C LEU A 100 0.49 1.70 8.36
N LEU A 101 0.88 2.80 7.73
CA LEU A 101 2.14 2.95 7.02
C LEU A 101 3.14 3.73 7.86
N TYR A 102 4.36 3.21 7.95
CA TYR A 102 5.51 3.97 8.46
C TYR A 102 6.51 4.20 7.34
N ASP A 103 6.85 5.46 7.13
CA ASP A 103 7.79 5.87 6.09
C ASP A 103 9.20 5.41 6.42
N LEU A 104 9.82 4.74 5.44
CA LEU A 104 11.20 4.28 5.52
C LEU A 104 12.17 5.23 4.82
N THR A 105 11.65 6.22 4.08
CA THR A 105 12.41 7.27 3.40
C THR A 105 12.64 8.51 4.27
N GLY A 106 11.90 8.64 5.38
CA GLY A 106 12.00 9.79 6.29
C GLY A 106 11.37 11.08 5.74
N THR A 107 10.38 10.94 4.86
CA THR A 107 9.70 12.03 4.14
C THR A 107 8.31 12.36 4.70
N LEU A 108 7.72 11.48 5.53
CA LEU A 108 6.46 11.69 6.26
C LEU A 108 6.63 12.41 7.59
#